data_AF-A0AAN8WQ12-F1
#
_entry.id   AF-A0AAN8WQ12-F1
#
_cell.length_a   1.000
_cell.length_b   1.000
_cell.length_c   1.000
_cell.angle_alpha   90.00
_cell.angle_beta   90.00
_cell.angle_gamma   90.00
#
_symmetry.space_group_name_H-M   'P 1'
#
loop_
_entity.id
_entity.type
_entity.pdbx_description
1 polymer ?
#
loop_
_entity_poly.entity_id
_entity_poly.type
_entity_poly.pdbx_seq_one_letter_code
_entity_poly.pdbx_strand_id
1 'polypeptide(L)'
;MGDCTAQNHNHHQQTMRLLWESLRSSVDLIRDSGLIALNLREQGRGPGQRGRLDCCQAIGWYLEEQNIAQVSVNLTDFEVTPIHVAYEEAKKDAKELNLAVTGSEIVGLIPLAAILQAAEYYIEKENLFILEEDQKVHLAINRLGLTTISSFNPKERIIEYCLQKTGGKSLADSPVDQFIRSIAARSPAPGGGSVAATVAAMGAALGTMVGQLTYGKRQWEHLDSTMRRLIPPMYDTAISLIPAIDADTNAFNNFMAATKLPQRTDSERAAREAAMASATEETIQVPLSLMKKINNQNWKALTELATVGNINCKSDLQ
;
A
#
# COMPACT_ATOMS: atom_id res chain seq x y z
N MET A 1 33.57 -25.75 16.67
CA MET A 1 32.21 -25.82 17.24
C MET A 1 31.83 -24.41 17.66
N GLY A 2 31.26 -23.66 16.72
CA GLY A 2 30.83 -22.28 16.95
C GLY A 2 29.35 -22.22 16.60
N ASP A 3 28.51 -22.21 17.63
CA ASP A 3 27.08 -21.98 17.53
C ASP A 3 26.86 -20.53 17.10
N CYS A 4 26.36 -20.36 15.87
CA CYS A 4 25.80 -19.10 15.40
C CYS A 4 24.29 -19.27 15.46
N THR A 5 23.71 -18.73 16.54
CA THR A 5 22.28 -18.61 16.75
C THR A 5 21.67 -17.76 15.63
N ALA A 6 21.06 -18.45 14.66
CA ALA A 6 20.28 -17.83 13.61
C ALA A 6 19.06 -17.12 14.22
N GLN A 7 19.08 -15.78 14.19
CA GLN A 7 17.90 -14.96 14.45
C GLN A 7 16.91 -15.14 13.28
N ASN A 8 15.77 -15.76 13.58
CA ASN A 8 14.59 -15.83 12.73
C ASN A 8 14.18 -14.41 12.28
N HIS A 9 14.47 -14.08 11.02
CA HIS A 9 13.70 -13.07 10.29
C HIS A 9 12.66 -13.82 9.46
N ASN A 10 11.39 -13.74 9.86
CA ASN A 10 10.25 -14.19 9.05
C ASN A 10 10.23 -13.37 7.75
N HIS A 11 10.94 -13.83 6.72
CA HIS A 11 10.74 -13.35 5.36
C HIS A 11 9.41 -13.93 4.88
N HIS A 12 8.43 -13.06 4.65
CA HIS A 12 7.13 -13.43 4.10
C HIS A 12 7.33 -14.00 2.68
N GLN A 13 7.44 -15.33 2.58
CA GLN A 13 7.49 -16.04 1.30
C GLN A 13 6.18 -15.81 0.55
N GLN A 14 6.26 -15.24 -0.65
CA GLN A 14 5.09 -15.04 -1.51
C GLN A 14 5.13 -16.06 -2.65
N THR A 15 4.20 -17.00 -2.64
CA THR A 15 4.04 -17.96 -3.74
C THR A 15 3.01 -17.42 -4.74
N MET A 16 3.46 -17.09 -5.94
CA MET A 16 2.63 -16.70 -7.08
C MET A 16 2.62 -17.82 -8.12
N ARG A 17 1.44 -18.24 -8.54
CA ARG A 17 1.20 -19.27 -9.55
C ARG A 17 0.81 -18.59 -10.86
N LEU A 18 1.61 -18.75 -11.90
CA LEU A 18 1.32 -18.23 -13.24
C LEU A 18 0.74 -19.34 -14.10
N LEU A 19 -0.33 -19.08 -14.85
CA LEU A 19 -1.17 -20.11 -15.48
C LEU A 19 -1.31 -19.89 -16.97
N TRP A 20 -1.39 -20.97 -17.74
CA TRP A 20 -1.51 -20.88 -19.20
C TRP A 20 -2.36 -22.01 -19.79
N GLU A 21 -3.02 -21.71 -20.91
CA GLU A 21 -3.75 -22.65 -21.75
C GLU A 21 -3.13 -22.70 -23.15
N SER A 22 -3.02 -23.90 -23.73
CA SER A 22 -2.58 -24.10 -25.12
C SER A 22 -3.20 -25.38 -25.69
N LEU A 23 -3.39 -25.47 -27.01
CA LEU A 23 -3.86 -26.66 -27.73
C LEU A 23 -2.77 -27.77 -27.85
N ARG A 24 -1.76 -27.73 -26.98
CA ARG A 24 -0.61 -28.66 -26.99
C ARG A 24 -0.85 -29.85 -26.07
N SER A 25 -0.08 -30.91 -26.25
CA SER A 25 -0.13 -32.07 -25.35
C SER A 25 0.28 -31.68 -23.92
N SER A 26 -0.22 -32.40 -22.92
CA SER A 26 0.14 -32.17 -21.50
C SER A 26 1.66 -32.27 -21.26
N VAL A 27 2.34 -33.16 -22.00
CA VAL A 27 3.79 -33.35 -21.93
C VAL A 27 4.55 -32.12 -22.44
N ASP A 28 4.10 -31.53 -23.55
CA ASP A 28 4.71 -30.32 -24.10
C ASP A 28 4.49 -29.11 -23.17
N LEU A 29 3.30 -29.01 -22.59
CA LEU A 29 2.96 -27.99 -21.61
C LEU A 29 3.82 -28.07 -20.34
N ILE A 30 4.06 -29.28 -19.81
CA ILE A 30 4.97 -29.51 -18.69
C ILE A 30 6.39 -29.07 -19.06
N ARG A 31 6.88 -29.46 -20.24
CA ARG A 31 8.23 -29.11 -20.67
C ARG A 31 8.40 -27.60 -20.80
N ASP A 32 7.46 -26.93 -21.46
CA ASP A 32 7.51 -25.50 -21.68
C ASP A 32 7.43 -24.74 -20.36
N SER A 33 6.60 -25.21 -19.41
CA SER A 33 6.56 -24.67 -18.04
C SER A 33 7.89 -24.68 -17.31
N GLY A 34 8.57 -25.82 -17.39
CA GLY A 34 9.86 -26.03 -16.76
C GLY A 34 10.89 -25.12 -17.39
N LEU A 35 10.85 -24.95 -18.72
CA LEU A 35 11.74 -24.05 -19.44
C LEU A 35 11.61 -22.60 -18.95
N ILE A 36 10.37 -22.10 -18.86
CA ILE A 36 10.10 -20.74 -18.36
C ILE A 36 10.58 -20.62 -16.91
N ALA A 37 10.24 -21.59 -16.05
CA ALA A 37 10.67 -21.59 -14.65
C ALA A 37 12.21 -21.53 -14.50
N LEU A 38 12.93 -22.31 -15.31
CA LEU A 38 14.39 -22.33 -15.34
C LEU A 38 15.00 -21.02 -15.82
N ASN A 39 14.33 -20.30 -16.72
CA ASN A 39 14.80 -19.00 -17.19
C ASN A 39 14.59 -17.90 -16.15
N LEU A 40 13.48 -17.95 -15.41
CA LEU A 40 13.12 -16.94 -14.42
C LEU A 40 13.93 -17.10 -13.13
N ARG A 41 13.96 -18.31 -12.56
CA ARG A 41 14.49 -18.54 -11.21
C ARG A 41 15.97 -18.19 -11.10
N GLU A 42 16.36 -17.64 -9.96
CA GLU A 42 17.72 -17.20 -9.69
C GLU A 42 18.76 -18.31 -9.92
N GLN A 43 18.51 -19.52 -9.42
CA GLN A 43 19.40 -20.68 -9.62
C GLN A 43 19.63 -21.02 -11.11
N GLY A 44 18.70 -20.65 -11.97
CA GLY A 44 18.72 -20.92 -13.40
C GLY A 44 18.77 -22.41 -13.73
N ARG A 45 19.54 -22.78 -14.76
CA ARG A 45 19.63 -24.16 -15.29
C ARG A 45 20.71 -25.02 -14.62
N GLY A 46 21.59 -24.40 -13.84
CA GLY A 46 22.72 -25.08 -13.19
C GLY A 46 23.87 -24.11 -12.89
N PRO A 47 25.00 -24.62 -12.37
CA PRO A 47 26.16 -23.79 -12.03
C PRO A 47 26.64 -22.96 -13.22
N GLY A 48 26.70 -21.64 -13.07
CA GLY A 48 27.14 -20.70 -14.11
C GLY A 48 26.07 -20.32 -15.15
N GLN A 49 24.86 -20.87 -15.07
CA GLN A 49 23.72 -20.51 -15.93
C GLN A 49 22.57 -19.98 -15.08
N ARG A 50 22.80 -18.81 -14.47
CA ARG A 50 21.84 -18.10 -13.59
C ARG A 50 20.60 -17.67 -14.40
N GLY A 51 19.43 -17.67 -13.77
CA GLY A 51 18.22 -17.11 -14.39
C GLY A 51 18.18 -15.59 -14.29
N ARG A 52 17.07 -15.01 -14.76
CA ARG A 52 16.92 -13.55 -14.91
C ARG A 52 16.51 -12.81 -13.64
N LEU A 53 15.79 -13.46 -12.73
CA LEU A 53 15.20 -12.82 -11.56
C LEU A 53 15.94 -13.20 -10.29
N ASP A 54 16.39 -12.19 -9.54
CA ASP A 54 16.97 -12.35 -8.21
C ASP A 54 15.87 -12.67 -7.19
N CYS A 55 16.20 -13.37 -6.09
CA CYS A 55 15.22 -13.68 -5.04
C CYS A 55 13.97 -14.42 -5.53
N CYS A 56 14.12 -15.15 -6.65
CA CYS A 56 13.04 -15.84 -7.34
C CYS A 56 13.35 -17.32 -7.43
N GLN A 57 12.50 -18.15 -6.85
CA GLN A 57 12.51 -19.59 -7.04
C GLN A 57 11.34 -19.95 -7.93
N ALA A 58 11.52 -20.85 -8.91
CA ALA A 58 10.42 -21.26 -9.76
C ALA A 58 10.55 -22.72 -10.19
N ILE A 59 9.39 -23.36 -10.37
CA ILE A 59 9.25 -24.69 -10.95
C ILE A 59 8.09 -24.71 -11.95
N GLY A 60 8.21 -25.54 -12.98
CA GLY A 60 7.10 -25.91 -13.84
C GLY A 60 6.23 -26.98 -13.19
N TRP A 61 4.91 -26.85 -13.29
CA TRP A 61 3.94 -27.77 -12.73
C TRP A 61 2.77 -27.97 -13.70
N TYR A 62 2.07 -29.10 -13.59
CA TYR A 62 0.84 -29.36 -14.34
C TYR A 62 -0.29 -29.66 -13.38
N LEU A 63 -1.39 -28.94 -13.54
CA LEU A 63 -2.61 -29.13 -12.78
C LEU A 63 -3.55 -30.01 -13.61
N GLU A 64 -3.52 -31.32 -13.33
CA GLU A 64 -4.28 -32.32 -14.10
C GLU A 64 -5.80 -32.04 -14.06
N GLU A 65 -6.34 -31.68 -12.90
CA GLU A 65 -7.79 -31.45 -12.71
C GLU A 65 -8.33 -30.27 -13.53
N GLN A 66 -7.50 -29.24 -13.73
CA GLN A 66 -7.86 -28.04 -14.49
C GLN A 66 -7.37 -28.12 -15.95
N ASN A 67 -6.62 -29.16 -16.32
CA ASN A 67 -5.95 -29.29 -17.61
C ASN A 67 -5.13 -28.03 -17.99
N ILE A 68 -4.48 -27.44 -16.98
CA ILE A 68 -3.71 -26.20 -17.09
C ILE A 68 -2.31 -26.48 -16.61
N ALA A 69 -1.34 -25.85 -17.26
CA ALA A 69 0.02 -25.92 -16.82
C ALA A 69 0.42 -24.60 -16.17
N GLN A 70 1.30 -24.68 -15.16
CA GLN A 70 1.61 -23.59 -14.24
C GLN A 70 3.10 -23.37 -14.00
N VAL A 71 3.55 -22.11 -13.89
CA VAL A 71 4.88 -21.77 -13.36
C VAL A 71 4.62 -21.39 -11.92
N SER A 72 4.98 -22.27 -11.00
CA SER A 72 4.94 -21.96 -9.58
C SER A 72 6.17 -21.14 -9.23
N VAL A 73 5.98 -19.87 -8.92
CA VAL A 73 7.03 -18.93 -8.52
C VAL A 73 6.91 -18.67 -7.03
N ASN A 74 8.03 -18.67 -6.32
CA ASN A 74 8.16 -18.20 -4.95
C ASN A 74 9.14 -17.03 -4.93
N LEU A 75 8.63 -15.85 -4.59
CA LEU A 75 9.43 -14.64 -4.41
C LEU A 75 9.80 -14.55 -2.94
N THR A 76 11.10 -14.71 -2.66
CA THR A 76 11.62 -14.64 -1.29
C THR A 76 11.75 -13.20 -0.81
N ASP A 77 11.84 -12.26 -1.75
CA ASP A 77 11.85 -10.82 -1.52
C ASP A 77 11.14 -10.12 -2.70
N PHE A 78 9.97 -9.54 -2.41
CA PHE A 78 9.16 -8.85 -3.42
C PHE A 78 9.64 -7.42 -3.69
N GLU A 79 10.48 -6.85 -2.83
CA GLU A 79 11.08 -5.52 -3.05
C GLU A 79 12.22 -5.61 -4.06
N VAL A 80 12.97 -6.72 -4.03
CA VAL A 80 14.02 -7.02 -5.03
C VAL A 80 13.40 -7.46 -6.36
N THR A 81 12.50 -8.44 -6.34
CA THR A 81 11.77 -8.88 -7.53
C THR A 81 10.27 -8.73 -7.30
N PRO A 82 9.64 -7.64 -7.77
CA PRO A 82 8.22 -7.41 -7.63
C PRO A 82 7.36 -8.43 -8.39
N ILE A 83 6.15 -8.69 -7.87
CA ILE A 83 5.21 -9.67 -8.43
C ILE A 83 4.87 -9.41 -9.91
N HIS A 84 4.78 -8.14 -10.31
CA HIS A 84 4.48 -7.75 -11.70
C HIS A 84 5.66 -8.03 -12.64
N VAL A 85 6.90 -7.90 -12.16
CA VAL A 85 8.10 -8.22 -12.93
C VAL A 85 8.14 -9.72 -13.21
N ALA A 86 7.92 -10.55 -12.18
CA ALA A 86 7.86 -12.00 -12.36
C ALA A 86 6.75 -12.42 -13.34
N TYR A 87 5.57 -11.81 -13.23
CA TYR A 87 4.44 -12.05 -14.13
C TYR A 87 4.76 -11.65 -15.58
N GLU A 88 5.27 -10.44 -15.81
CA GLU A 88 5.54 -9.91 -17.15
C GLU A 88 6.71 -10.64 -17.84
N GLU A 89 7.76 -11.01 -17.09
CA GLU A 89 8.88 -11.78 -17.63
C GLU A 89 8.46 -13.20 -18.00
N ALA A 90 7.61 -13.84 -17.21
CA ALA A 90 7.04 -15.13 -17.57
C ALA A 90 6.13 -15.03 -18.80
N LYS A 91 5.34 -13.95 -18.89
CA LYS A 91 4.46 -13.69 -20.05
C LYS A 91 5.26 -13.44 -21.31
N LYS A 92 6.42 -12.80 -21.21
CA LYS A 92 7.37 -12.62 -22.31
C LYS A 92 7.91 -13.97 -22.80
N ASP A 93 8.40 -14.83 -21.90
CA ASP A 93 8.88 -16.16 -22.28
C ASP A 93 7.76 -17.02 -22.89
N ALA A 94 6.55 -16.97 -22.32
CA ALA A 94 5.39 -17.69 -22.85
C ALA A 94 5.05 -17.23 -24.27
N LYS A 95 5.11 -15.91 -24.52
CA LYS A 95 4.90 -15.33 -25.85
C LYS A 95 5.95 -15.82 -26.86
N GLU A 96 7.21 -15.89 -26.47
CA GLU A 96 8.30 -16.43 -27.32
C GLU A 96 8.07 -17.91 -27.69
N LEU A 97 7.41 -18.66 -26.81
CA LEU A 97 7.03 -20.06 -27.02
C LEU A 97 5.65 -20.22 -27.71
N ASN A 98 4.98 -19.13 -28.07
CA ASN A 98 3.60 -19.11 -28.60
C ASN A 98 2.58 -19.78 -27.67
N LEU A 99 2.69 -19.51 -26.37
CA LEU A 99 1.76 -19.97 -25.32
C LEU A 99 0.91 -18.80 -24.84
N ALA A 100 -0.37 -19.06 -24.57
CA ALA A 100 -1.29 -18.06 -24.05
C ALA A 100 -1.32 -18.10 -22.52
N VAL A 101 -0.85 -17.03 -21.87
CA VAL A 101 -1.00 -16.84 -20.42
C VAL A 101 -2.44 -16.47 -20.13
N THR A 102 -3.14 -17.29 -19.34
CA THR A 102 -4.56 -17.10 -19.01
C THR A 102 -4.78 -16.31 -17.74
N GLY A 103 -3.79 -16.28 -16.84
CA GLY A 103 -3.85 -15.49 -15.62
C GLY A 103 -2.83 -15.92 -14.58
N SER A 104 -3.11 -15.60 -13.33
CA SER A 104 -2.32 -16.04 -12.20
C SER A 104 -3.17 -16.25 -10.95
N GLU A 105 -2.57 -16.81 -9.92
CA GLU A 105 -3.16 -16.98 -8.60
C GLU A 105 -2.08 -16.72 -7.56
N ILE A 106 -2.44 -16.05 -6.47
CA ILE A 106 -1.58 -15.95 -5.28
C ILE A 106 -1.97 -17.06 -4.32
N VAL A 107 -1.01 -17.86 -3.85
CA VAL A 107 -1.26 -18.86 -2.81
C VAL A 107 -1.01 -18.24 -1.44
N GLY A 108 -2.03 -18.28 -0.58
CA GLY A 108 -1.97 -17.69 0.76
C GLY A 108 -2.27 -16.19 0.77
N LEU A 109 -1.64 -15.49 1.71
CA LEU A 109 -1.79 -14.06 1.94
C LEU A 109 -0.67 -13.27 1.24
N ILE A 110 -0.95 -12.03 0.86
CA ILE A 110 0.00 -11.11 0.24
C ILE A 110 0.04 -9.77 1.00
N PRO A 111 1.21 -9.14 1.19
CA PRO A 111 1.32 -7.77 1.67
C PRO A 111 0.69 -6.78 0.68
N LEU A 112 0.01 -5.77 1.19
CA LEU A 112 -0.57 -4.68 0.41
C LEU A 112 0.49 -3.98 -0.44
N ALA A 113 1.69 -3.76 0.12
CA ALA A 113 2.79 -3.10 -0.58
C ALA A 113 3.16 -3.81 -1.91
N ALA A 114 3.14 -5.15 -1.95
CA ALA A 114 3.45 -5.89 -3.17
C ALA A 114 2.39 -5.68 -4.27
N ILE A 115 1.10 -5.62 -3.88
CA ILE A 115 0.00 -5.32 -4.80
C ILE A 115 0.08 -3.86 -5.27
N LEU A 116 0.37 -2.91 -4.38
CA LEU A 116 0.49 -1.50 -4.74
C LEU A 116 1.67 -1.23 -5.66
N GLN A 117 2.82 -1.87 -5.47
CA GLN A 117 3.95 -1.80 -6.41
C GLN A 117 3.55 -2.28 -7.81
N ALA A 118 2.77 -3.36 -7.90
CA ALA A 118 2.21 -3.81 -9.17
C ALA A 118 1.25 -2.79 -9.78
N ALA A 119 0.39 -2.19 -8.97
CA ALA A 119 -0.52 -1.15 -9.44
C ALA A 119 0.25 0.06 -10.02
N GLU A 120 1.27 0.57 -9.31
CA GLU A 120 2.08 1.70 -9.78
C GLU A 120 2.77 1.40 -11.11
N TYR A 121 3.33 0.19 -11.26
CA TYR A 121 3.91 -0.26 -12.54
C TYR A 121 2.90 -0.18 -13.69
N TYR A 122 1.68 -0.69 -13.50
CA TYR A 122 0.67 -0.65 -14.56
C TYR A 122 0.09 0.76 -14.79
N ILE A 123 0.02 1.59 -13.75
CA ILE A 123 -0.37 3.00 -13.87
C ILE A 123 0.63 3.75 -14.77
N GLU A 124 1.93 3.57 -14.53
CA GLU A 124 2.97 4.19 -15.35
C GLU A 124 2.98 3.63 -16.77
N LYS A 125 3.01 2.30 -16.91
CA LYS A 125 3.06 1.61 -18.21
C LYS A 125 1.90 1.98 -19.14
N GLU A 126 0.71 2.18 -18.58
CA GLU A 126 -0.52 2.46 -19.34
C GLU A 126 -0.93 3.93 -19.29
N ASN A 127 -0.10 4.80 -18.71
CA ASN A 127 -0.34 6.24 -18.55
C ASN A 127 -1.71 6.56 -17.89
N LEU A 128 -2.06 5.79 -16.87
CA LEU A 128 -3.30 5.94 -16.12
C LEU A 128 -3.17 7.03 -15.05
N PHE A 129 -4.31 7.46 -14.51
CA PHE A 129 -4.35 8.36 -13.37
C PHE A 129 -5.30 7.78 -12.32
N ILE A 130 -4.74 7.09 -11.34
CA ILE A 130 -5.49 6.39 -10.28
C ILE A 130 -4.87 6.77 -8.94
N LEU A 131 -5.70 7.32 -8.05
CA LEU A 131 -5.28 7.78 -6.73
C LEU A 131 -5.74 6.84 -5.62
N GLU A 132 -7.00 6.41 -5.70
CA GLU A 132 -7.66 5.59 -4.68
C GLU A 132 -7.02 4.21 -4.57
N GLU A 133 -6.69 3.81 -3.34
CA GLU A 133 -6.04 2.53 -3.05
C GLU A 133 -6.87 1.34 -3.54
N ASP A 134 -8.18 1.35 -3.31
CA ASP A 134 -9.10 0.31 -3.78
C ASP A 134 -9.04 0.14 -5.30
N GLN A 135 -8.94 1.25 -6.05
CA GLN A 135 -8.81 1.23 -7.50
C GLN A 135 -7.44 0.73 -7.94
N LYS A 136 -6.36 1.08 -7.23
CA LYS A 136 -5.00 0.56 -7.46
C LYS A 136 -4.96 -0.95 -7.27
N VAL A 137 -5.51 -1.44 -6.16
CA VAL A 137 -5.63 -2.87 -5.86
C VAL A 137 -6.44 -3.57 -6.95
N HIS A 138 -7.58 -3.01 -7.33
CA HIS A 138 -8.41 -3.54 -8.42
C HIS A 138 -7.67 -3.59 -9.77
N LEU A 139 -6.90 -2.56 -10.12
CA LEU A 139 -6.07 -2.55 -11.33
C LEU A 139 -5.05 -3.70 -11.31
N ALA A 140 -4.30 -3.83 -10.22
CA ALA A 140 -3.28 -4.86 -10.07
C ALA A 140 -3.89 -6.27 -10.18
N ILE A 141 -5.03 -6.51 -9.54
CA ILE A 141 -5.76 -7.78 -9.60
C ILE A 141 -6.12 -8.15 -11.05
N ASN A 142 -6.67 -7.18 -11.80
CA ASN A 142 -7.05 -7.41 -13.19
C ASN A 142 -5.84 -7.62 -14.10
N ARG A 143 -4.77 -6.83 -13.94
CA ARG A 143 -3.59 -6.91 -14.82
C ARG A 143 -2.74 -8.15 -14.58
N LEU A 144 -2.66 -8.61 -13.34
CA LEU A 144 -2.03 -9.88 -12.99
C LEU A 144 -2.96 -11.08 -13.26
N GLY A 145 -4.26 -10.85 -13.51
CA GLY A 145 -5.23 -11.92 -13.77
C GLY A 145 -5.46 -12.81 -12.54
N LEU A 146 -5.47 -12.24 -11.34
CA LEU A 146 -5.53 -12.95 -10.05
C LEU A 146 -6.86 -13.69 -9.80
N THR A 147 -7.89 -13.42 -10.59
CA THR A 147 -9.24 -14.00 -10.45
C THR A 147 -9.51 -15.17 -11.40
N THR A 148 -8.49 -15.67 -12.09
CA THR A 148 -8.67 -16.60 -13.21
C THR A 148 -9.04 -18.02 -12.76
N ILE A 149 -8.36 -18.56 -11.75
CA ILE A 149 -8.68 -19.90 -11.19
C ILE A 149 -9.64 -19.82 -10.02
N SER A 150 -9.39 -18.90 -9.11
CA SER A 150 -10.15 -18.74 -7.88
C SER A 150 -10.51 -17.27 -7.69
N SER A 151 -11.58 -17.01 -6.94
CA SER A 151 -11.95 -15.65 -6.60
C SER A 151 -10.87 -15.02 -5.72
N PHE A 152 -10.38 -13.85 -6.09
CA PHE A 152 -9.49 -13.05 -5.25
C PHE A 152 -10.28 -12.02 -4.46
N ASN A 153 -10.50 -12.26 -3.17
CA ASN A 153 -11.11 -11.28 -2.26
C ASN A 153 -10.01 -10.50 -1.52
N PRO A 154 -9.79 -9.20 -1.82
CA PRO A 154 -8.73 -8.41 -1.20
C PRO A 154 -8.83 -8.38 0.34
N LYS A 155 -10.05 -8.34 0.88
CA LYS A 155 -10.32 -8.26 2.34
C LYS A 155 -10.02 -9.55 3.11
N GLU A 156 -9.64 -10.61 2.40
CA GLU A 156 -9.29 -11.92 2.95
C GLU A 156 -7.90 -12.40 2.50
N ARG A 157 -7.31 -11.75 1.48
CA ARG A 157 -6.02 -12.14 0.91
C ARG A 157 -4.91 -11.13 1.17
N ILE A 158 -5.24 -9.87 1.41
CA ILE A 158 -4.26 -8.83 1.75
C ILE A 158 -4.07 -8.77 3.26
N ILE A 159 -2.82 -8.93 3.73
CA ILE A 159 -2.47 -9.07 5.16
C ILE A 159 -3.00 -7.88 5.97
N GLU A 160 -2.72 -6.67 5.51
CA GLU A 160 -3.06 -5.41 6.18
C GLU A 160 -4.57 -5.24 6.32
N TYR A 161 -5.34 -5.60 5.29
CA TYR A 161 -6.81 -5.57 5.35
C TYR A 161 -7.38 -6.64 6.28
N CYS A 162 -6.74 -7.82 6.35
CA CYS A 162 -7.11 -8.85 7.30
C CYS A 162 -6.89 -8.39 8.75
N LEU A 163 -5.82 -7.63 9.02
CA LEU A 163 -5.49 -7.11 10.35
C LEU A 163 -6.39 -5.95 10.79
N GLN A 164 -6.85 -5.10 9.86
CA GLN A 164 -7.78 -3.99 10.18
C GLN A 164 -9.10 -4.48 10.78
N LYS A 165 -9.59 -5.67 10.42
CA LYS A 165 -10.80 -6.27 11.03
C LYS A 165 -10.67 -6.54 12.53
N THR A 166 -9.45 -6.59 13.05
CA THR A 166 -9.15 -6.93 14.46
C THR A 166 -8.80 -5.71 15.32
N GLY A 167 -8.74 -4.51 14.74
CA GLY A 167 -8.42 -3.27 15.44
C GLY A 167 -9.54 -2.79 16.38
N GLY A 168 -9.18 -2.19 17.51
CA GLY A 168 -10.13 -1.46 18.37
C GLY A 168 -10.71 -0.24 17.64
N LYS A 169 -11.84 0.29 18.12
CA LYS A 169 -12.51 1.45 17.51
C LYS A 169 -11.58 2.68 17.54
N SER A 170 -11.15 3.15 16.37
CA SER A 170 -10.42 4.41 16.22
C SER A 170 -11.38 5.61 16.28
N LEU A 171 -10.85 6.76 16.68
CA LEU A 171 -11.55 8.04 16.62
C LEU A 171 -11.85 8.45 15.18
N ALA A 172 -10.94 8.16 14.24
CA ALA A 172 -11.12 8.42 12.82
C ALA A 172 -12.25 7.57 12.19
N ASP A 173 -12.52 6.38 12.73
CA ASP A 173 -13.62 5.51 12.29
C ASP A 173 -14.99 5.93 12.86
N SER A 174 -15.03 6.91 13.78
CA SER A 174 -16.27 7.32 14.42
C SER A 174 -17.13 8.17 13.48
N PRO A 175 -18.46 8.00 13.50
CA PRO A 175 -19.38 8.93 12.84
C PRO A 175 -19.11 10.38 13.25
N VAL A 176 -19.27 11.32 12.31
CA VAL A 176 -18.95 12.75 12.53
C VAL A 176 -19.71 13.33 13.72
N ASP A 177 -20.98 12.95 13.91
CA ASP A 177 -21.78 13.41 15.05
C ASP A 177 -21.24 12.87 16.38
N GLN A 178 -20.78 11.61 16.40
CA GLN A 178 -20.15 11.01 17.57
C GLN A 178 -18.79 11.65 17.87
N PHE A 179 -17.99 11.95 16.85
CA PHE A 179 -16.72 12.67 16.97
C PHE A 179 -16.93 14.07 17.58
N ILE A 180 -17.91 14.83 17.09
CA ILE A 180 -18.23 16.16 17.65
C ILE A 180 -18.68 16.04 19.12
N ARG A 181 -19.52 15.05 19.43
CA ARG A 181 -19.99 14.82 20.81
C ARG A 181 -18.85 14.41 21.75
N SER A 182 -17.86 13.66 21.27
CA SER A 182 -16.72 13.26 22.10
C SER A 182 -15.80 14.43 22.42
N ILE A 183 -15.59 15.37 21.49
CA ILE A 183 -14.86 16.61 21.72
C ILE A 183 -15.58 17.50 22.75
N ALA A 184 -16.91 17.59 22.67
CA ALA A 184 -17.72 18.39 23.60
C ALA A 184 -17.89 17.73 24.99
N ALA A 185 -17.45 16.48 25.16
CA ALA A 185 -17.61 15.75 26.40
C ALA A 185 -16.71 16.32 27.51
N ARG A 186 -17.05 16.04 28.77
CA ARG A 186 -16.21 16.35 29.93
C ARG A 186 -15.04 15.36 30.03
N SER A 187 -14.17 15.36 29.03
CA SER A 187 -13.00 14.49 28.88
C SER A 187 -11.79 15.34 28.46
N PRO A 188 -10.56 15.01 28.88
CA PRO A 188 -9.37 15.72 28.44
C PRO A 188 -8.92 15.34 27.01
N ALA A 189 -9.46 14.25 26.44
CA ALA A 189 -9.24 13.83 25.06
C ALA A 189 -10.53 13.19 24.48
N PRO A 190 -10.80 13.32 23.17
CA PRO A 190 -9.98 13.97 22.14
C PRO A 190 -9.94 15.50 22.25
N GLY A 191 -8.83 16.09 21.82
CA GLY A 191 -8.51 17.51 22.01
C GLY A 191 -8.31 18.31 20.72
N GLY A 192 -7.71 19.50 20.87
CA GLY A 192 -7.51 20.43 19.77
C GLY A 192 -6.58 19.92 18.65
N GLY A 193 -5.60 19.06 18.97
CA GLY A 193 -4.72 18.49 17.94
C GLY A 193 -5.45 17.51 17.02
N SER A 194 -6.32 16.67 17.58
CA SER A 194 -7.20 15.77 16.84
C SER A 194 -8.13 16.55 15.89
N VAL A 195 -8.68 17.69 16.36
CA VAL A 195 -9.48 18.61 15.55
C VAL A 195 -8.64 19.28 14.47
N ALA A 196 -7.44 19.76 14.78
CA ALA A 196 -6.54 20.37 13.81
C ALA A 196 -6.15 19.39 12.69
N ALA A 197 -5.88 18.12 13.01
CA ALA A 197 -5.67 17.06 12.03
C ALA A 197 -6.88 16.85 11.13
N THR A 198 -8.07 16.81 11.72
CA THR A 198 -9.33 16.66 10.97
C THR A 198 -9.55 17.82 10.00
N VAL A 199 -9.42 19.06 10.47
CA VAL A 199 -9.60 20.27 9.64
C VAL A 199 -8.56 20.33 8.52
N ALA A 200 -7.31 20.00 8.82
CA ALA A 200 -6.25 19.95 7.81
C ALA A 200 -6.50 18.88 6.74
N ALA A 201 -6.93 17.69 7.15
CA ALA A 201 -7.27 16.60 6.22
C ALA A 201 -8.45 17.01 5.31
N MET A 202 -9.50 17.62 5.88
CA MET A 202 -10.64 18.13 5.12
C MET A 202 -10.24 19.23 4.13
N GLY A 203 -9.38 20.17 4.53
CA GLY A 203 -8.89 21.21 3.63
C GLY A 203 -8.09 20.64 2.44
N ALA A 204 -7.23 19.65 2.69
CA ALA A 204 -6.52 18.94 1.63
C ALA A 204 -7.47 18.13 0.73
N ALA A 205 -8.51 17.52 1.30
CA ALA A 205 -9.54 16.79 0.56
C ALA A 205 -10.37 17.72 -0.36
N LEU A 206 -10.71 18.93 0.10
CA LEU A 206 -11.37 19.93 -0.74
C LEU A 206 -10.50 20.38 -1.91
N GLY A 207 -9.20 20.64 -1.66
CA GLY A 207 -8.25 20.92 -2.74
C GLY A 207 -8.18 19.79 -3.77
N THR A 208 -8.13 18.54 -3.29
CA THR A 208 -8.19 17.34 -4.13
C THR A 208 -9.47 17.31 -4.96
N MET A 209 -10.63 17.56 -4.36
CA MET A 209 -11.93 17.60 -5.04
C MET A 209 -11.95 18.65 -6.15
N VAL A 210 -11.47 19.87 -5.89
CA VAL A 210 -11.39 20.94 -6.89
C VAL A 210 -10.54 20.51 -8.08
N GLY A 211 -9.38 19.89 -7.83
CA GLY A 211 -8.53 19.34 -8.88
C GLY A 211 -9.21 18.24 -9.67
N GLN A 212 -9.86 17.27 -9.01
CA GLN A 212 -10.60 16.19 -9.67
C GLN A 212 -11.79 16.71 -10.51
N LEU A 213 -12.52 17.72 -10.02
CA LEU A 213 -13.63 18.34 -10.75
C LEU A 213 -13.16 19.15 -11.98
N THR A 214 -11.87 19.49 -12.02
CA THR A 214 -11.19 20.13 -13.16
C THR A 214 -10.62 19.08 -14.13
N TYR A 215 -10.12 17.97 -13.60
CA TYR A 215 -9.55 16.86 -14.37
C TYR A 215 -10.60 16.11 -15.21
N GLY A 216 -10.18 15.55 -16.36
CA GLY A 216 -10.99 14.64 -17.18
C GLY A 216 -12.16 15.28 -17.95
N LYS A 217 -12.37 16.61 -17.85
CA LYS A 217 -13.38 17.30 -18.65
C LYS A 217 -12.77 17.94 -19.89
N ARG A 218 -13.45 17.77 -21.03
CA ARG A 218 -13.03 18.30 -22.34
C ARG A 218 -12.67 19.80 -22.32
N GLN A 219 -13.39 20.61 -21.54
CA GLN A 219 -13.12 22.06 -21.45
C GLN A 219 -11.78 22.40 -20.79
N TRP A 220 -11.19 21.48 -20.00
CA TRP A 220 -9.93 21.65 -19.28
C TRP A 220 -8.88 20.62 -19.67
N GLU A 221 -9.01 20.01 -20.85
CA GLU A 221 -8.08 18.98 -21.34
C GLU A 221 -6.62 19.48 -21.41
N HIS A 222 -6.42 20.76 -21.73
CA HIS A 222 -5.10 21.41 -21.71
C HIS A 222 -4.46 21.49 -20.31
N LEU A 223 -5.22 21.25 -19.24
CA LEU A 223 -4.75 21.20 -17.86
C LEU A 223 -4.53 19.76 -17.35
N ASP A 224 -4.71 18.73 -18.18
CA ASP A 224 -4.62 17.32 -17.75
C ASP A 224 -3.30 17.02 -17.03
N SER A 225 -2.17 17.36 -17.65
CA SER A 225 -0.83 17.17 -17.06
C SER A 225 -0.62 17.99 -15.77
N THR A 226 -1.17 19.19 -15.72
CA THR A 226 -1.15 20.05 -14.53
C THR A 226 -1.94 19.40 -13.40
N MET A 227 -3.16 18.92 -13.66
CA MET A 227 -4.00 18.27 -12.65
C MET A 227 -3.39 16.96 -12.16
N ARG A 228 -2.82 16.13 -13.05
CA ARG A 228 -2.10 14.91 -12.67
C ARG A 228 -0.92 15.17 -11.72
N ARG A 229 -0.31 16.36 -11.79
CA ARG A 229 0.76 16.79 -10.88
C ARG A 229 0.23 17.42 -9.59
N LEU A 230 -0.84 18.21 -9.67
CA LEU A 230 -1.36 19.00 -8.54
C LEU A 230 -2.21 18.18 -7.57
N ILE A 231 -2.99 17.23 -8.07
CA ILE A 231 -3.93 16.45 -7.25
C ILE A 231 -3.23 15.50 -6.25
N PRO A 232 -2.22 14.68 -6.65
CA PRO A 232 -1.67 13.66 -5.75
C PRO A 232 -1.13 14.21 -4.42
N PRO A 233 -0.35 15.30 -4.37
CA PRO A 233 0.14 15.83 -3.10
C PRO A 233 -0.96 16.21 -2.11
N MET A 234 -2.09 16.73 -2.61
CA MET A 234 -3.23 17.10 -1.77
C MET A 234 -3.98 15.86 -1.29
N TYR A 235 -4.18 14.87 -2.17
CA TYR A 235 -4.80 13.60 -1.83
C TYR A 235 -3.98 12.84 -0.78
N ASP A 236 -2.67 12.72 -1.00
CA ASP A 236 -1.74 12.06 -0.07
C ASP A 236 -1.70 12.78 1.28
N THR A 237 -1.78 14.11 1.29
CA THR A 237 -1.89 14.90 2.53
C THR A 237 -3.21 14.59 3.25
N ALA A 238 -4.34 14.58 2.53
CA ALA A 238 -5.65 14.31 3.12
C ALA A 238 -5.70 12.94 3.80
N ILE A 239 -5.28 11.89 3.09
CA ILE A 239 -5.33 10.51 3.60
C ILE A 239 -4.29 10.29 4.70
N SER A 240 -3.06 10.79 4.54
CA SER A 240 -1.98 10.54 5.52
C SER A 240 -2.11 11.34 6.82
N LEU A 241 -3.06 12.28 6.91
CA LEU A 241 -3.41 13.00 8.14
C LEU A 241 -4.53 12.31 8.94
N ILE A 242 -5.26 11.36 8.35
CA ILE A 242 -6.32 10.62 9.07
C ILE A 242 -5.75 9.91 10.31
N PRO A 243 -4.62 9.18 10.25
CA PRO A 243 -4.04 8.56 11.45
C PRO A 243 -3.57 9.57 12.52
N ALA A 244 -3.33 10.83 12.14
CA ALA A 244 -2.93 11.87 13.09
C ALA A 244 -4.09 12.28 14.03
N ILE A 245 -5.34 11.99 13.65
CA ILE A 245 -6.53 12.21 14.48
C ILE A 245 -6.43 11.34 15.75
N ASP A 246 -6.07 10.06 15.60
CA ASP A 246 -5.85 9.17 16.74
C ASP A 246 -4.52 9.44 17.44
N ALA A 247 -3.47 9.77 16.68
CA ALA A 247 -2.13 9.98 17.23
C ALA A 247 -2.10 11.06 18.32
N ASP A 248 -2.84 12.16 18.14
CA ASP A 248 -2.96 13.21 19.15
C ASP A 248 -3.59 12.71 20.46
N THR A 249 -4.71 11.98 20.35
CA THR A 249 -5.40 11.39 21.50
C THR A 249 -4.52 10.35 22.20
N ASN A 250 -3.81 9.52 21.44
CA ASN A 250 -2.93 8.49 21.97
C ASN A 250 -1.70 9.09 22.67
N ALA A 251 -1.04 10.08 22.06
CA ALA A 251 0.09 10.78 22.66
C ALA A 251 -0.30 11.46 23.97
N PHE A 252 -1.47 12.11 24.00
CA PHE A 252 -2.00 12.71 25.23
C PHE A 252 -2.30 11.66 26.32
N ASN A 253 -2.91 10.52 25.94
CA ASN A 253 -3.17 9.43 26.88
C ASN A 253 -1.87 8.84 27.44
N ASN A 254 -0.84 8.67 26.61
CA ASN A 254 0.49 8.22 27.01
C ASN A 254 1.14 9.20 27.99
N PHE A 255 1.08 10.50 27.71
CA PHE A 255 1.55 11.54 28.62
C PHE A 255 0.83 11.47 29.97
N MET A 256 -0.49 11.35 29.97
CA MET A 256 -1.28 11.19 31.20
C MET A 256 -0.95 9.90 31.95
N ALA A 257 -0.67 8.80 31.26
CA ALA A 257 -0.21 7.56 31.89
C ALA A 257 1.17 7.73 32.54
N ALA A 258 2.11 8.41 31.87
CA ALA A 258 3.43 8.70 32.39
C ALA A 258 3.37 9.57 33.66
N THR A 259 2.46 10.55 33.73
CA THR A 259 2.28 11.39 34.94
C THR A 259 1.82 10.61 36.17
N LYS A 260 1.19 9.44 35.97
CA LYS A 260 0.67 8.57 37.03
C LYS A 260 1.67 7.52 37.50
N LEU A 261 2.85 7.43 36.88
CA LEU A 261 3.87 6.45 37.27
C LEU A 261 4.34 6.66 38.73
N PRO A 262 4.68 5.58 39.45
CA PRO A 262 5.24 5.65 40.79
C PRO A 262 6.49 6.54 40.86
N GLN A 263 6.75 7.09 42.05
CA GLN A 263 7.86 8.02 42.29
C GLN A 263 8.49 7.85 43.68
N ARG A 264 8.35 6.65 44.27
CA ARG A 264 8.78 6.37 45.65
C ARG A 264 10.27 6.08 45.72
N THR A 265 10.79 5.30 44.78
CA THR A 265 12.22 4.97 44.71
C THR A 265 12.96 5.83 43.68
N ASP A 266 14.28 5.94 43.79
CA ASP A 266 15.07 6.70 42.81
C ASP A 266 15.03 6.06 41.41
N SER A 267 14.95 4.72 41.35
CA SER A 267 14.73 3.98 40.10
C SER A 267 13.37 4.31 39.46
N GLU A 268 12.30 4.34 40.26
CA GLU A 268 10.96 4.75 39.80
C GLU A 268 10.93 6.19 39.30
N ARG A 269 11.60 7.12 40.00
CA ARG A 269 11.70 8.52 39.56
C ARG A 269 12.42 8.65 38.22
N ALA A 270 13.55 7.96 38.05
CA ALA A 270 14.30 7.99 36.79
C ALA A 270 13.49 7.40 35.63
N ALA A 271 12.80 6.27 35.86
CA ALA A 271 11.93 5.65 34.86
C ALA A 271 10.75 6.56 34.49
N ARG A 272 10.13 7.21 35.47
CA ARG A 272 9.06 8.20 35.25
C ARG A 272 9.56 9.40 34.46
N GLU A 273 10.73 9.94 34.79
CA GLU A 273 11.31 11.08 34.08
C GLU A 273 11.58 10.74 32.60
N ALA A 274 12.17 9.56 32.33
CA ALA A 274 12.38 9.08 30.97
C ALA A 274 11.05 8.89 30.21
N ALA A 275 10.04 8.30 30.84
CA ALA A 275 8.72 8.12 30.24
C ALA A 275 8.02 9.47 29.95
N MET A 276 8.13 10.43 30.86
CA MET A 276 7.59 11.79 30.68
C MET A 276 8.28 12.53 29.55
N ALA A 277 9.62 12.44 29.45
CA ALA A 277 10.38 13.07 28.38
C ALA A 277 9.97 12.51 27.01
N SER A 278 9.92 11.18 26.89
CA SER A 278 9.48 10.49 25.67
C SER A 278 8.05 10.85 25.27
N ALA A 279 7.09 10.82 26.22
CA ALA A 279 5.70 11.17 25.94
C ALA A 279 5.52 12.66 25.57
N THR A 280 6.35 13.54 26.13
CA THR A 280 6.35 14.97 25.78
C THR A 280 6.85 15.17 24.36
N GLU A 281 7.93 14.49 23.98
CA GLU A 281 8.46 14.51 22.61
C GLU A 281 7.42 13.99 21.61
N GLU A 282 6.77 12.86 21.91
CA GLU A 282 5.69 12.30 21.08
C GLU A 282 4.54 13.32 20.90
N THR A 283 4.09 13.93 21.99
CA THR A 283 3.00 14.93 21.97
C THR A 283 3.35 16.16 21.14
N ILE A 284 4.61 16.61 21.15
CA ILE A 284 5.09 17.74 20.32
C ILE A 284 5.24 17.32 18.86
N GLN A 285 5.68 16.09 18.62
CA GLN A 285 5.97 15.59 17.29
C GLN A 285 4.71 15.45 16.42
N VAL A 286 3.55 15.14 17.01
CA VAL A 286 2.25 15.04 16.29
C VAL A 286 1.88 16.36 15.57
N PRO A 287 1.68 17.51 16.26
CA PRO A 287 1.35 18.77 15.61
C PRO A 287 2.48 19.30 14.71
N LEU A 288 3.75 19.06 15.07
CA LEU A 288 4.88 19.46 14.23
C LEU A 288 4.88 18.72 12.89
N SER A 289 4.61 17.41 12.91
CA SER A 289 4.53 16.59 11.70
C SER A 289 3.37 17.02 10.81
N LEU A 290 2.22 17.34 11.40
CA LEU A 290 1.07 17.89 10.70
C LEU A 290 1.42 19.21 9.99
N MET A 291 2.03 20.16 10.70
CA MET A 291 2.43 21.45 10.12
C MET A 291 3.42 21.27 8.97
N LYS A 292 4.45 20.42 9.16
CA LYS A 292 5.46 20.15 8.13
C LYS A 292 4.84 19.53 6.88
N LYS A 293 3.93 18.56 7.03
CA LYS A 293 3.23 17.93 5.89
C LYS A 293 2.46 18.97 5.07
N ILE A 294 1.60 19.75 5.72
CA ILE A 294 0.78 20.77 5.05
C ILE A 294 1.66 21.80 4.32
N ASN A 295 2.67 22.33 5.01
CA ASN A 295 3.53 23.36 4.45
C ASN A 295 4.37 22.87 3.27
N ASN A 296 4.93 21.66 3.36
CA ASN A 296 5.89 21.16 2.38
C ASN A 296 5.19 20.58 1.13
N GLN A 297 4.01 19.97 1.29
CA GLN A 297 3.37 19.21 0.21
C GLN A 297 2.15 19.95 -0.39
N ASN A 298 1.41 20.71 0.43
CA ASN A 298 0.07 21.15 0.05
C ASN A 298 0.04 22.60 -0.45
N TRP A 299 0.76 23.52 0.20
CA TRP A 299 0.63 24.96 -0.06
C TRP A 299 0.96 25.36 -1.50
N LYS A 300 2.05 24.80 -2.05
CA LYS A 300 2.47 25.06 -3.43
C LYS A 300 1.43 24.56 -4.44
N ALA A 301 0.92 23.34 -4.23
CA ALA A 301 -0.06 22.73 -5.12
C ALA A 301 -1.40 23.49 -5.07
N LEU A 302 -1.88 23.84 -3.87
CA LEU A 302 -3.11 24.63 -3.66
C LEU A 302 -3.02 26.02 -4.29
N THR A 303 -1.90 26.72 -4.10
CA THR A 303 -1.71 28.07 -4.67
C THR A 303 -1.76 28.04 -6.19
N GLU A 304 -1.14 27.03 -6.80
CA GLU A 304 -1.20 26.86 -8.25
C GLU A 304 -2.60 26.47 -8.70
N LEU A 305 -3.25 25.51 -8.02
CA LEU A 305 -4.63 25.11 -8.31
C LEU A 305 -5.60 26.29 -8.25
N ALA A 306 -5.41 27.23 -7.34
CA ALA A 306 -6.25 28.43 -7.24
C ALA A 306 -6.23 29.32 -8.48
N THR A 307 -5.18 29.21 -9.32
CA THR A 307 -5.06 30.00 -10.55
C THR A 307 -5.68 29.31 -11.77
N VAL A 308 -5.74 27.98 -11.78
CA VAL A 308 -6.13 27.18 -12.97
C VAL A 308 -7.34 26.28 -12.75
N GLY A 309 -7.75 26.08 -11.51
CA GLY A 309 -8.85 25.20 -11.13
C GLY A 309 -10.21 25.70 -11.63
N ASN A 310 -11.18 24.79 -11.65
CA ASN A 310 -12.56 25.10 -12.00
C ASN A 310 -13.11 26.26 -11.16
N ILE A 311 -13.39 27.40 -11.79
CA ILE A 311 -13.91 28.60 -11.14
C ILE A 311 -15.24 28.37 -10.40
N ASN A 312 -16.03 27.39 -10.83
CA ASN A 312 -17.29 27.05 -10.16
C ASN A 312 -17.07 26.40 -8.78
N CYS A 313 -15.85 25.93 -8.50
CA CYS A 313 -15.46 25.38 -7.20
C CYS A 313 -14.63 26.38 -6.38
N LYS A 314 -14.69 27.68 -6.71
CA LYS A 314 -13.96 28.72 -5.99
C LYS A 314 -14.31 28.73 -4.49
N SER A 315 -15.58 28.52 -4.13
CA SER A 315 -16.01 28.45 -2.74
C SER A 315 -15.43 27.25 -1.99
N ASP A 316 -15.19 26.14 -2.68
CA ASP A 316 -14.60 24.93 -2.08
C ASP A 316 -13.10 25.11 -1.80
N LEU A 317 -12.45 26.02 -2.54
CA LEU A 317 -11.02 26.30 -2.42
C LEU A 317 -10.68 27.41 -1.41
N GLN A 318 -11.65 28.27 -1.07
CA GLN A 318 -11.49 29.40 -0.13
C GLN A 318 -11.64 28.95 1.32
#